data_AF-A0A523PDB5-F1
#
_entry.id   AF-A0A523PDB5-F1
#
_cell.length_a   1.000
_cell.length_b   1.000
_cell.length_c   1.000
_cell.angle_alpha   90.00
_cell.angle_beta   90.00
_cell.angle_gamma   90.00
#
_symmetry.space_group_name_H-M   'P 1'
#
loop_
_entity.id
_entity.type
_entity.pdbx_description
1 polymer ?
#
loop_
_entity_poly.entity_id
_entity_poly.type
_entity_poly.pdbx_seq_one_letter_code
_entity_poly.pdbx_strand_id
1 'polypeptide(L)'
;MVYFAADGTTLDKRDLDVRVGIKAENPPHTVCYCFGHTEESIQDEIRKTGRSTAFDSITERVKAGECSCEVLNPKGTCCLGDVREVAREALGRHGADQPGLADDCCAASAPVLEALAGHSCCSLPTGEKNKGIEDE
;
A
#
# COMPACT_ATOMS: atom_id res chain seq x y z
N MET A 1 -4.89 15.05 -29.04
CA MET A 1 -3.77 15.98 -29.20
C MET A 1 -3.04 16.14 -27.87
N VAL A 2 -1.75 15.78 -27.81
CA VAL A 2 -0.88 15.89 -26.63
C VAL A 2 0.18 16.99 -26.84
N TYR A 3 0.78 17.04 -28.03
CA TYR A 3 1.70 18.11 -28.44
C TYR A 3 1.28 18.66 -29.81
N PHE A 4 1.46 19.96 -30.03
CA PHE A 4 1.34 20.61 -31.33
C PHE A 4 2.59 21.44 -31.58
N ALA A 5 3.15 21.33 -32.78
CA ALA A 5 4.29 22.11 -33.23
C ALA A 5 3.82 23.23 -34.18
N ALA A 6 4.63 24.30 -34.27
CA ALA A 6 4.31 25.48 -35.06
C ALA A 6 4.24 25.21 -36.58
N ASP A 7 4.80 24.09 -37.03
CA ASP A 7 4.75 23.61 -38.41
C ASP A 7 3.46 22.83 -38.75
N GLY A 8 2.53 22.70 -37.79
CA GLY A 8 1.28 21.96 -37.94
C GLY A 8 1.38 20.48 -37.56
N THR A 9 2.56 20.00 -37.17
CA THR A 9 2.69 18.63 -36.67
C THR A 9 1.95 18.47 -35.36
N THR A 10 1.06 17.48 -35.30
CA THR A 10 0.27 17.18 -34.12
C THR A 10 0.57 15.75 -33.68
N LEU A 11 0.93 15.57 -32.41
CA LEU A 11 1.12 14.25 -31.81
C LEU A 11 -0.11 13.92 -30.97
N ASP A 12 -0.79 12.82 -31.31
CA ASP A 12 -1.90 12.27 -30.56
C ASP A 12 -1.42 11.26 -29.51
N LYS A 13 -2.30 10.91 -28.57
CA LYS A 13 -2.02 9.92 -27.51
C LYS A 13 -1.58 8.55 -28.05
N ARG A 14 -1.90 8.25 -29.32
CA ARG A 14 -1.57 6.99 -30.00
C ARG A 14 -0.16 6.97 -30.58
N ASP A 15 0.46 8.13 -30.72
CA ASP A 15 1.78 8.31 -31.34
C ASP A 15 2.92 8.32 -30.29
N LEU A 16 2.58 8.06 -29.03
CA LEU A 16 3.50 8.03 -27.90
C LEU A 16 3.70 6.58 -27.45
N ASP A 17 4.95 6.12 -27.42
CA ASP A 17 5.34 4.82 -26.84
C ASP A 17 4.95 4.70 -25.35
N VAL A 18 4.71 5.85 -24.71
CA VAL A 18 4.42 5.99 -23.30
C VAL A 18 3.06 6.65 -23.12
N ARG A 19 2.17 6.04 -22.32
CA ARG A 19 0.84 6.61 -22.07
C ARG A 19 0.92 7.86 -21.22
N VAL A 20 0.80 9.03 -21.86
CA VAL A 20 0.72 10.33 -21.20
C VAL A 20 -0.70 10.89 -21.28
N GLY A 21 -1.29 11.14 -20.11
CA GLY A 21 -2.56 11.83 -19.96
C GLY A 21 -2.63 12.45 -18.57
N ILE A 22 -3.08 13.71 -18.50
CA ILE A 22 -3.25 14.48 -17.25
C ILE A 22 -4.09 13.73 -16.19
N LYS A 23 -4.87 12.74 -16.64
CA LYS A 23 -5.37 11.62 -15.83
C LYS A 23 -5.35 10.38 -16.72
N ALA A 24 -4.34 9.52 -16.59
CA ALA A 24 -4.47 8.16 -17.11
C ALA A 24 -5.44 7.45 -16.17
N GLU A 25 -6.74 7.53 -16.43
CA GLU A 25 -7.79 7.03 -15.53
C GLU A 25 -7.96 5.51 -15.60
N ASN A 26 -7.27 4.84 -16.56
CA ASN A 26 -7.41 3.42 -16.80
C ASN A 26 -6.05 2.70 -16.73
N PRO A 27 -5.99 1.55 -16.03
CA PRO A 27 -4.77 0.76 -15.85
C PRO A 27 -4.23 0.16 -17.16
N PRO A 28 -2.97 -0.32 -17.20
CA PRO A 28 -1.98 -0.23 -16.13
C PRO A 28 -1.32 1.15 -15.93
N HIS A 29 -1.08 1.49 -14.66
CA HIS A 29 -0.32 2.66 -14.22
C HIS A 29 1.16 2.31 -14.05
N THR A 30 2.01 2.74 -14.98
CA THR A 30 3.46 2.47 -14.91
C THR A 30 4.13 3.28 -13.80
N VAL A 31 4.78 2.58 -12.87
CA VAL A 31 5.49 3.17 -11.72
C VAL A 31 7.00 3.16 -11.97
N CYS A 32 7.54 2.08 -12.55
CA CYS A 32 8.94 1.98 -12.95
C CYS A 32 9.06 1.89 -14.49
N TYR A 33 9.48 2.98 -15.12
CA TYR A 33 9.67 3.03 -16.58
C TYR A 33 10.91 2.30 -17.06
N CYS A 34 11.93 2.11 -16.21
CA CYS A 34 13.16 1.40 -16.60
C CYS A 34 12.95 -0.11 -16.75
N PHE A 35 12.10 -0.69 -15.89
CA PHE A 35 11.95 -2.14 -15.78
C PHE A 35 10.50 -2.61 -16.00
N GLY A 36 9.59 -1.70 -16.34
CA GLY A 36 8.22 -2.01 -16.73
C GLY A 36 7.28 -2.39 -15.58
N HIS A 37 7.62 -2.09 -14.32
CA HIS A 37 6.71 -2.35 -13.21
C HIS A 37 5.54 -1.37 -13.20
N THR A 38 4.34 -1.93 -13.08
CA THR A 38 3.08 -1.19 -12.93
C THR A 38 2.54 -1.36 -11.52
N GLU A 39 1.66 -0.46 -11.11
CA GLU A 39 0.99 -0.53 -9.82
C GLU A 39 0.27 -1.89 -9.63
N GLU A 40 -0.43 -2.34 -10.67
CA GLU A 40 -1.16 -3.62 -10.68
C GLU A 40 -0.21 -4.80 -10.54
N SER A 41 0.96 -4.76 -11.19
CA SER A 41 1.94 -5.85 -11.08
C SER A 41 2.46 -6.01 -9.65
N ILE A 42 2.70 -4.90 -8.95
CA ILE A 42 3.18 -4.87 -7.56
C ILE A 42 2.06 -5.31 -6.62
N GLN A 43 0.85 -4.80 -6.81
CA GLN A 43 -0.33 -5.20 -6.03
C GLN A 43 -0.65 -6.68 -6.20
N ASP A 44 -0.62 -7.20 -7.43
CA ASP A 44 -0.87 -8.61 -7.73
C ASP A 44 0.15 -9.54 -7.09
N GLU A 45 1.42 -9.17 -7.13
CA GLU A 45 2.50 -9.90 -6.48
C GLU A 45 2.28 -9.98 -4.97
N ILE A 46 1.99 -8.84 -4.34
CA ILE A 46 1.76 -8.76 -2.89
C ILE A 46 0.51 -9.54 -2.51
N ARG A 47 -0.57 -9.45 -3.29
CA ARG A 47 -1.79 -10.24 -3.06
C ARG A 47 -1.53 -11.74 -3.09
N LYS A 48 -0.62 -12.21 -3.96
CA LYS A 48 -0.32 -13.64 -4.12
C LYS A 48 0.70 -14.16 -3.11
N THR A 49 1.67 -13.32 -2.72
CA THR A 49 2.87 -13.77 -1.99
C THR A 49 3.04 -13.12 -0.62
N GLY A 50 2.26 -12.09 -0.31
CA GLY A 50 2.39 -11.26 0.90
C GLY A 50 3.67 -10.43 0.95
N ARG A 51 4.44 -10.36 -0.14
CA ARG A 51 5.73 -9.63 -0.22
C ARG A 51 5.85 -8.92 -1.57
N SER A 52 6.72 -7.92 -1.65
CA SER A 52 7.07 -7.26 -2.91
C SER A 52 8.50 -7.60 -3.29
N THR A 53 8.71 -8.35 -4.38
CA THR A 53 10.05 -8.57 -4.94
C THR A 53 10.41 -7.50 -5.96
N ALA A 54 9.42 -6.75 -6.46
CA ALA A 54 9.65 -5.59 -7.31
C ALA A 54 10.57 -4.55 -6.64
N PHE A 55 10.36 -4.23 -5.35
CA PHE A 55 11.21 -3.25 -4.67
C PHE A 55 12.69 -3.67 -4.60
N ASP A 56 12.95 -4.93 -4.24
CA ASP A 56 14.31 -5.45 -4.10
C ASP A 56 15.02 -5.56 -5.46
N SER A 57 14.34 -6.13 -6.45
CA SER A 57 14.90 -6.28 -7.81
C SER A 57 15.20 -4.93 -8.47
N ILE A 58 14.32 -3.93 -8.33
CA ILE A 58 14.57 -2.58 -8.82
C ILE A 58 15.77 -1.96 -8.09
N THR A 59 15.86 -2.16 -6.76
CA THR A 59 16.97 -1.62 -5.95
C THR A 59 18.31 -2.17 -6.41
N GLU A 60 18.41 -3.47 -6.68
CA GLU A 60 19.63 -4.11 -7.18
C GLU A 60 20.05 -3.54 -8.54
N ARG A 61 19.11 -3.42 -9.47
CA ARG A 61 19.39 -2.93 -10.83
C ARG A 61 19.71 -1.43 -10.88
N VAL A 62 19.09 -0.63 -10.01
CA VAL A 62 19.46 0.78 -9.81
C VAL A 62 20.88 0.89 -9.26
N LYS A 63 21.26 0.07 -8.27
CA LYS A 63 22.64 0.04 -7.75
C LYS A 63 23.65 -0.42 -8.81
N ALA A 64 23.24 -1.30 -9.72
CA ALA A 64 24.05 -1.73 -10.86
C ALA A 64 24.17 -0.66 -11.97
N GLY A 65 23.46 0.48 -11.85
CA GLY A 65 23.50 1.55 -12.86
C GLY A 65 22.70 1.23 -14.12
N GLU A 66 21.78 0.26 -14.08
CA GLU A 66 20.97 -0.15 -15.23
C GLU A 66 19.71 0.70 -15.44
N CYS A 67 19.54 1.78 -14.66
CA CYS A 67 18.38 2.67 -14.77
C CYS A 67 18.72 3.97 -15.51
N SER A 68 17.72 4.53 -16.19
CA SER A 68 17.81 5.84 -16.83
C SER A 68 16.59 6.69 -16.44
N CYS A 69 16.38 6.85 -15.12
CA CYS A 69 15.18 7.49 -14.58
C CYS A 69 15.05 8.96 -15.01
N GLU A 70 16.16 9.66 -15.19
CA GLU A 70 16.22 11.06 -15.61
C GLU A 70 15.65 11.27 -17.02
N VAL A 71 15.65 10.22 -17.84
CA VAL A 71 15.19 10.25 -19.23
C VAL A 71 13.83 9.55 -19.38
N LEU A 72 13.68 8.38 -18.75
CA LEU A 72 12.52 7.51 -18.95
C LEU A 72 11.35 7.81 -18.01
N ASN A 73 11.62 8.28 -16.78
CA ASN A 73 10.56 8.63 -15.84
C ASN A 73 10.08 10.06 -16.12
N PRO A 74 8.79 10.30 -16.42
CA PRO A 74 8.27 11.66 -16.63
C PRO A 74 8.51 12.62 -15.45
N LYS A 75 8.68 12.09 -14.23
CA LYS A 75 9.05 12.89 -13.04
C LYS A 75 10.52 13.32 -13.01
N GLY A 76 11.38 12.70 -13.82
CA GLY A 76 12.83 12.94 -13.84
C GLY A 76 13.57 12.47 -12.59
N THR A 77 12.91 11.70 -11.71
CA THR A 77 13.48 11.21 -10.44
C THR A 77 13.41 9.69 -10.34
N CYS A 78 14.18 9.11 -9.41
CA CYS A 78 14.20 7.66 -9.22
C CYS A 78 12.83 7.11 -8.80
N CYS A 79 12.36 6.08 -9.49
CA CYS A 79 11.07 5.42 -9.25
C CYS A 79 10.96 4.69 -7.91
N LEU A 80 12.07 4.46 -7.18
CA LEU A 80 12.06 3.70 -5.92
C LEU A 80 11.15 4.31 -4.85
N GLY A 81 10.94 5.63 -4.85
CA GLY A 81 10.00 6.29 -3.94
C GLY A 81 8.56 5.86 -4.22
N ASP A 82 8.14 5.96 -5.48
CA ASP A 82 6.79 5.59 -5.91
C ASP A 82 6.53 4.08 -5.73
N VAL A 83 7.52 3.24 -6.06
CA VAL A 83 7.43 1.77 -5.87
C VAL A 83 7.23 1.44 -4.39
N ARG A 84 7.95 2.11 -3.49
CA ARG A 84 7.83 1.89 -2.05
C ARG A 84 6.45 2.29 -1.54
N GLU A 85 5.92 3.42 -2.01
CA GLU A 85 4.59 3.90 -1.64
C GLU A 85 3.53 2.87 -2.04
N VAL A 86 3.53 2.46 -3.31
CA VAL A 86 2.61 1.43 -3.82
C VAL A 86 2.73 0.12 -3.05
N ALA A 87 3.95 -0.35 -2.78
CA ALA A 87 4.17 -1.59 -2.04
C ALA A 87 3.64 -1.49 -0.60
N ARG A 88 3.86 -0.35 0.08
CA ARG A 88 3.36 -0.12 1.44
C ARG A 88 1.84 -0.14 1.49
N GLU A 89 1.18 0.53 0.54
CA GLU A 89 -0.28 0.55 0.46
C GLU A 89 -0.85 -0.84 0.19
N ALA A 90 -0.25 -1.57 -0.75
CA ALA A 90 -0.67 -2.92 -1.08
C ALA A 90 -0.47 -3.92 0.07
N LEU A 91 0.64 -3.81 0.83
CA LEU A 91 0.89 -4.61 2.02
C LEU A 91 -0.11 -4.31 3.14
N GLY A 92 -0.48 -3.04 3.34
CA GLY A 92 -1.54 -2.64 4.27
C GLY A 92 -2.89 -3.24 3.91
N ARG A 93 -3.22 -3.31 2.61
CA ARG A 93 -4.43 -3.98 2.12
C ARG A 93 -4.37 -5.51 2.26
N HIS A 94 -3.23 -6.13 2.00
CA HIS A 94 -3.03 -7.58 2.19
C HIS A 94 -3.16 -7.98 3.67
N GLY A 95 -2.72 -7.14 4.60
CA GLY A 95 -2.91 -7.36 6.04
C GLY A 95 -4.38 -7.26 6.47
N ALA A 96 -5.16 -6.35 5.87
CA ALA A 96 -6.59 -6.17 6.14
C ALA A 96 -7.49 -7.25 5.50
N ASP A 97 -7.04 -7.87 4.40
CA ASP A 97 -7.76 -8.93 3.66
C ASP A 97 -7.52 -10.34 4.22
N GLN A 98 -6.61 -10.52 5.20
CA GLN A 98 -6.52 -11.79 5.91
C GLN A 98 -7.63 -11.90 6.97
N PRO A 99 -8.57 -12.85 6.86
CA PRO A 99 -9.53 -13.12 7.92
C PRO A 99 -8.79 -13.78 9.09
N GLY A 100 -8.27 -12.97 10.01
CA GLY A 100 -7.56 -13.49 11.19
C GLY A 100 -6.73 -12.52 12.03
N LEU A 101 -6.58 -11.25 11.65
CA LEU A 101 -5.88 -10.28 12.51
C LEU A 101 -6.67 -8.97 12.61
N ALA A 102 -7.77 -9.04 13.36
CA ALA A 102 -8.31 -7.85 13.99
C ALA A 102 -7.31 -7.41 15.06
N ASP A 103 -6.47 -6.43 14.73
CA ASP A 103 -5.63 -5.75 15.71
C ASP A 103 -6.54 -5.06 16.73
N ASP A 104 -6.54 -5.62 17.94
CA ASP A 104 -7.01 -5.00 19.17
C ASP A 104 -6.34 -3.63 19.28
N CYS A 105 -7.12 -2.57 19.09
CA CYS A 105 -6.63 -1.20 18.93
C CYS A 105 -6.08 -0.58 20.24
N CYS A 106 -5.76 -1.39 21.25
CA CYS A 106 -5.22 -0.97 22.53
C CYS A 106 -4.28 -2.03 23.15
N ALA A 107 -3.07 -2.17 22.60
CA ALA A 107 -1.97 -2.81 23.33
C ALA A 107 -0.68 -2.00 23.14
N ALA A 108 -0.33 -1.27 24.21
CA ALA A 108 1.02 -0.76 24.39
C ALA A 108 2.02 -1.92 24.33
N SER A 109 3.11 -1.70 23.60
CA SER A 109 4.31 -2.50 23.52
C SER A 109 4.65 -3.24 24.83
N ALA A 110 4.90 -4.54 24.76
CA ALA A 110 5.53 -5.29 25.85
C ALA A 110 6.74 -6.08 25.32
N PRO A 111 7.89 -6.05 26.02
CA PRO A 111 8.96 -7.02 25.81
C PRO A 111 8.66 -8.34 26.53
N VAL A 112 9.22 -9.40 25.99
CA VAL A 112 9.04 -10.80 26.42
C VAL A 112 9.72 -11.04 27.77
N LEU A 113 8.95 -11.20 28.85
CA LEU A 113 9.27 -12.15 29.92
C LEU A 113 8.03 -12.46 30.77
N GLU A 114 7.78 -13.76 30.95
CA GLU A 114 6.61 -14.33 31.61
C GLU A 114 6.41 -13.88 33.06
N ALA A 115 5.15 -13.70 33.47
CA ALA A 115 4.67 -14.12 34.79
C ALA A 115 3.14 -14.16 34.83
N LEU A 116 2.65 -15.33 35.23
CA LEU A 116 1.26 -15.67 35.52
C LEU A 116 0.66 -14.79 36.63
N ALA A 117 -0.52 -14.24 36.40
CA ALA A 117 -1.59 -14.07 37.38
C ALA A 117 -2.88 -13.66 36.67
N GLY A 118 -4.03 -14.13 37.17
CA GLY A 118 -5.38 -13.85 36.66
C GLY A 118 -5.66 -12.35 36.45
N HIS A 119 -6.74 -11.96 35.80
CA HIS A 119 -8.10 -12.20 36.29
C HIS A 119 -9.11 -12.13 35.15
N SER A 120 -10.00 -13.13 35.15
CA SER A 120 -11.24 -13.18 34.37
C SER A 120 -12.05 -11.90 34.54
N CYS A 121 -12.27 -11.16 33.45
CA CYS A 121 -13.02 -9.91 33.45
C CYS A 121 -14.25 -9.99 32.54
N CYS A 122 -15.01 -11.09 32.65
CA CYS A 122 -16.36 -11.19 32.07
C CYS A 122 -17.29 -11.88 33.07
N SER A 123 -17.92 -11.08 33.94
CA SER A 123 -19.15 -11.48 34.63
C SER A 123 -19.99 -10.24 34.90
N LEU A 124 -21.05 -10.10 34.10
CA LEU A 124 -22.17 -9.18 34.31
C LEU A 124 -22.82 -9.46 35.67
N PRO A 125 -23.18 -8.44 36.48
CA PRO A 125 -24.06 -8.68 37.62
C PRO A 125 -25.52 -8.73 37.16
N THR A 126 -26.10 -9.94 37.17
CA THR A 126 -27.56 -10.12 37.24
C THR A 126 -28.04 -9.95 38.68
N GLY A 127 -28.94 -8.97 38.88
CA GLY A 127 -30.20 -9.11 39.63
C GLY A 127 -30.23 -9.49 41.12
N GLU A 128 -30.84 -8.59 41.88
CA GLU A 128 -31.73 -8.81 43.06
C GLU A 128 -31.16 -9.12 44.45
N LYS A 129 -31.58 -8.29 45.42
CA LYS A 129 -32.22 -8.70 46.69
C LYS A 129 -32.93 -7.52 47.39
N ASN A 130 -34.21 -7.76 47.68
CA ASN A 130 -35.20 -6.92 48.39
C ASN A 130 -34.90 -6.65 49.89
N LYS A 131 -35.32 -5.48 50.40
CA LYS A 131 -36.08 -5.24 51.66
C LYS A 131 -36.39 -3.72 51.75
N GLY A 132 -37.65 -3.24 51.73
CA GLY A 132 -38.52 -3.00 52.89
C GLY A 132 -37.87 -2.02 53.88
N ILE A 133 -38.44 -0.89 54.33
CA ILE A 133 -39.84 -0.57 54.65
C ILE A 133 -39.91 0.91 55.13
N GLU A 134 -41.04 1.62 54.87
CA GLU A 134 -41.72 2.72 55.64
C GLU A 134 -40.93 4.00 55.98
N ASP A 135 -41.51 5.19 56.17
CA ASP A 135 -42.67 5.97 55.72
C ASP A 135 -42.44 7.36 56.38
N GLU A 136 -43.00 8.41 55.77
CA GLU A 136 -43.11 9.82 56.24
C GLU A 136 -41.99 10.82 55.89
#